data_AF-A0A848GCL8-F1
#
_entry.id   AF-A0A848GCL8-F1
#
_cell.length_a   1.000
_cell.length_b   1.000
_cell.length_c   1.000
_cell.angle_alpha   90.00
_cell.angle_beta   90.00
_cell.angle_gamma   90.00
#
_symmetry.space_group_name_H-M   'P 1'
#
loop_
_entity.id
_entity.type
_entity.pdbx_description
1 polymer ?
#
loop_
_entity_poly.entity_id
_entity_poly.type
_entity_poly.pdbx_seq_one_letter_code
_entity_poly.pdbx_strand_id
1 'polypeptide(L)'
;MRRQLTPDELDSLYSGVGRCIWHIQYLEDVLHTLLTMKVEIREPGRVTEVEAYELLAKHRRASLGTALGTAEKHGALQPELLADLRLLKDERDWLVHRSMHQDGDSLYTDEGRNGVFSRLEALMQKTLHLKSKVLAEAEAFCAGHGILSKPAENLAREQIARLKGDV
;
A
#
# COMPACT_ATOMS: atom_id res chain seq x y z
N MET A 1 26.45 4.90 -22.76
CA MET A 1 26.80 3.76 -23.66
C MET A 1 25.55 2.90 -23.83
N ARG A 2 25.35 2.19 -24.95
CA ARG A 2 24.24 1.23 -25.10
C ARG A 2 24.72 -0.19 -24.82
N ARG A 3 24.05 -0.93 -23.93
CA ARG A 3 24.34 -2.35 -23.66
C ARG A 3 23.14 -3.06 -23.05
N GLN A 4 23.17 -4.39 -23.12
CA GLN A 4 22.25 -5.24 -22.37
C GLN A 4 22.50 -5.10 -20.86
N LEU A 5 21.45 -5.31 -20.05
CA LEU A 5 21.60 -5.48 -18.61
C LEU A 5 22.47 -6.71 -18.33
N THR A 6 23.31 -6.60 -17.30
CA THR A 6 23.94 -7.79 -16.71
C THR A 6 22.87 -8.63 -16.00
N PRO A 7 23.16 -9.91 -15.72
CA PRO A 7 22.27 -10.74 -14.89
C PRO A 7 21.92 -10.08 -13.55
N ASP A 8 22.92 -9.51 -12.84
CA ASP A 8 22.70 -8.85 -11.54
C ASP A 8 21.80 -7.61 -11.64
N GLU A 9 21.93 -6.82 -12.71
CA GLU A 9 21.05 -5.67 -12.96
C GLU A 9 19.62 -6.11 -13.26
N LEU A 10 19.46 -7.20 -14.01
CA LEU A 10 18.15 -7.75 -14.32
C LEU A 10 17.45 -8.30 -13.06
N ASP A 11 18.18 -9.02 -12.21
CA ASP A 11 17.69 -9.50 -10.92
C ASP A 11 17.31 -8.36 -9.98
N SER A 12 18.13 -7.30 -9.97
CA SER A 12 17.87 -6.08 -9.19
C SER A 12 16.60 -5.37 -9.69
N LEU A 13 16.40 -5.30 -11.01
CA LEU A 13 15.21 -4.71 -11.62
C LEU A 13 13.95 -5.49 -11.22
N TYR A 14 13.94 -6.81 -11.42
CA TYR A 14 12.79 -7.64 -11.06
C TYR A 14 12.50 -7.64 -9.57
N SER A 15 13.54 -7.68 -8.73
CA SER A 15 13.41 -7.56 -7.28
C SER A 15 12.84 -6.20 -6.88
N GLY A 16 13.29 -5.11 -7.50
CA GLY A 16 12.79 -3.75 -7.26
C GLY A 16 11.31 -3.61 -7.62
N VAL A 17 10.92 -4.13 -8.80
CA VAL A 17 9.52 -4.17 -9.23
C VAL A 17 8.66 -4.98 -8.24
N GLY A 18 9.10 -6.18 -7.87
CA GLY A 18 8.39 -7.04 -6.92
C GLY A 18 8.21 -6.38 -5.55
N ARG A 19 9.27 -5.75 -5.02
CA ARG A 19 9.21 -5.00 -3.74
C ARG A 19 8.21 -3.85 -3.80
N CYS A 20 8.22 -3.07 -4.88
CA CYS A 20 7.27 -1.96 -5.05
C CYS A 20 5.83 -2.49 -5.07
N ILE A 21 5.54 -3.52 -5.87
CA ILE A 21 4.20 -4.12 -5.95
C ILE A 21 3.74 -4.61 -4.58
N TRP A 22 4.59 -5.35 -3.86
CA TRP A 22 4.25 -5.89 -2.55
C TRP A 22 3.93 -4.80 -1.52
N HIS A 23 4.75 -3.77 -1.44
CA HIS A 23 4.52 -2.66 -0.52
C HIS A 23 3.28 -1.84 -0.87
N ILE A 24 2.98 -1.67 -2.17
CA ILE A 24 1.78 -0.99 -2.63
C ILE A 24 0.54 -1.78 -2.22
N GLN A 25 0.54 -3.10 -2.45
CA GLN A 25 -0.57 -3.96 -2.03
C GLN A 25 -0.76 -3.93 -0.51
N TYR A 26 0.33 -3.85 0.26
CA TYR A 26 0.21 -3.72 1.71
C TYR A 26 -0.39 -2.37 2.12
N LEU A 27 0.02 -1.27 1.48
CA LEU A 27 -0.63 0.03 1.68
C LEU A 27 -2.13 -0.04 1.33
N GLU A 28 -2.48 -0.66 0.21
CA GLU A 28 -3.88 -0.86 -0.20
C GLU A 28 -4.66 -1.61 0.89
N ASP A 29 -4.10 -2.67 1.47
CA ASP A 29 -4.74 -3.43 2.54
C ASP A 29 -5.02 -2.58 3.80
N VAL A 30 -4.04 -1.76 4.20
CA VAL A 30 -4.20 -0.83 5.33
C VAL A 30 -5.28 0.22 5.01
N LEU A 31 -5.30 0.76 3.79
CA LEU A 31 -6.33 1.70 3.34
C LEU A 31 -7.72 1.05 3.33
N HIS A 32 -7.86 -0.18 2.83
CA HIS A 32 -9.12 -0.90 2.83
C HIS A 32 -9.63 -1.12 4.26
N THR A 33 -8.73 -1.51 5.17
CA THR A 33 -9.04 -1.66 6.60
C THR A 33 -9.55 -0.36 7.20
N LEU A 34 -8.85 0.75 6.94
CA LEU A 34 -9.27 2.08 7.38
C LEU A 34 -10.65 2.47 6.84
N LEU A 35 -10.92 2.23 5.56
CA LEU A 35 -12.19 2.56 4.94
C LEU A 35 -13.33 1.70 5.48
N THR A 36 -13.11 0.41 5.70
CA THR A 36 -14.10 -0.45 6.36
C THR A 36 -14.46 0.08 7.74
N MET A 37 -13.46 0.51 8.53
CA MET A 37 -13.70 1.10 9.84
C MET A 37 -14.43 2.45 9.76
N LYS A 38 -13.98 3.41 8.95
CA LYS A 38 -14.51 4.78 8.92
C LYS A 38 -15.82 4.92 8.14
N VAL A 39 -16.07 4.08 7.13
CA VAL A 39 -17.19 4.25 6.19
C VAL A 39 -18.35 3.29 6.49
N GLU A 40 -18.04 2.01 6.68
CA GLU A 40 -19.05 0.96 6.85
C GLU A 40 -19.40 0.74 8.33
N ILE A 41 -18.39 0.49 9.17
CA ILE A 41 -18.59 0.17 10.60
C ILE A 41 -18.92 1.45 11.38
N ARG A 42 -18.10 2.50 11.23
CA ARG A 42 -18.16 3.83 11.87
C ARG A 42 -18.01 3.85 13.38
N GLU A 43 -18.55 2.86 14.08
CA GLU A 43 -18.56 2.77 15.53
C GLU A 43 -18.16 1.36 15.98
N PRO A 44 -17.22 1.21 16.92
CA PRO A 44 -16.84 -0.09 17.45
C PRO A 44 -18.02 -0.84 18.07
N GLY A 45 -18.06 -2.16 17.88
CA GLY A 45 -19.11 -3.03 18.44
C GLY A 45 -20.46 -2.95 17.70
N ARG A 46 -20.59 -2.11 16.67
CA ARG A 46 -21.80 -2.01 15.85
C ARG A 46 -22.12 -3.29 15.10
N VAL A 47 -21.08 -3.99 14.65
CA VAL A 47 -21.18 -5.24 13.89
C VAL A 47 -20.40 -6.32 14.62
N THR A 48 -20.77 -7.58 14.39
CA THR A 48 -20.00 -8.73 14.87
C THR A 48 -18.64 -8.80 14.17
N GLU A 49 -17.70 -9.55 14.76
CA GLU A 49 -16.39 -9.78 14.16
C GLU A 49 -16.50 -10.43 12.76
N VAL A 50 -17.40 -11.40 12.60
CA VAL A 50 -17.64 -12.08 11.31
C VAL A 50 -18.09 -11.09 10.25
N GLU A 51 -19.09 -10.26 10.56
CA GLU A 51 -19.59 -9.23 9.64
C GLU A 51 -18.51 -8.19 9.31
N ALA A 52 -17.67 -7.81 10.28
CA ALA A 52 -16.55 -6.90 10.04
C ALA A 52 -15.55 -7.48 9.02
N TYR A 53 -15.21 -8.77 9.12
CA TYR A 53 -14.33 -9.43 8.16
C TYR A 53 -14.97 -9.60 6.78
N GLU A 54 -16.29 -9.83 6.70
CA GLU A 54 -17.00 -9.87 5.42
C GLU A 54 -16.99 -8.52 4.71
N LEU A 55 -17.23 -7.43 5.45
CA LEU A 55 -17.13 -6.06 4.94
C LEU A 55 -15.70 -5.76 4.45
N LEU A 56 -14.69 -6.13 5.23
CA LEU A 56 -13.29 -5.96 4.85
C LEU A 56 -12.95 -6.75 3.58
N ALA A 57 -13.38 -8.00 3.49
CA ALA A 57 -13.16 -8.85 2.31
C ALA A 57 -13.80 -8.24 1.05
N LYS A 58 -14.95 -7.58 1.17
CA LYS A 58 -15.57 -6.83 0.07
C LYS A 58 -14.71 -5.63 -0.34
N HIS A 59 -14.19 -4.86 0.61
CA HIS A 59 -13.32 -3.71 0.32
C HIS A 59 -12.01 -4.11 -0.36
N ARG A 60 -11.38 -5.22 0.07
CA ARG A 60 -10.14 -5.74 -0.51
C ARG A 60 -10.22 -6.14 -1.99
N ARG A 61 -11.44 -6.29 -2.53
CA ARG A 61 -11.66 -6.55 -3.96
C ARG A 61 -11.65 -5.27 -4.80
N ALA A 62 -11.75 -4.10 -4.17
CA ALA A 62 -11.74 -2.83 -4.86
C ALA A 62 -10.30 -2.48 -5.29
N SER A 63 -10.15 -1.88 -6.47
CA SER A 63 -8.86 -1.30 -6.87
C SER A 63 -8.51 -0.09 -5.99
N LEU A 64 -7.22 0.29 -5.96
CA LEU A 64 -6.78 1.53 -5.31
C LEU A 64 -7.59 2.74 -5.79
N GLY A 65 -7.85 2.86 -7.10
CA GLY A 65 -8.67 3.94 -7.64
C GLY A 65 -10.09 3.97 -7.05
N THR A 66 -10.75 2.82 -6.94
CA THR A 66 -12.07 2.71 -6.32
C THR A 66 -12.02 3.05 -4.82
N ALA A 67 -10.98 2.58 -4.10
CA ALA A 67 -10.80 2.91 -2.69
C ALA A 67 -10.62 4.42 -2.47
N LEU A 68 -9.84 5.10 -3.30
CA LEU A 68 -9.65 6.56 -3.23
C LEU A 68 -10.94 7.32 -3.56
N GLY A 69 -11.74 6.83 -4.51
CA GLY A 69 -13.07 7.39 -4.79
C GLY A 69 -14.02 7.27 -3.59
N THR A 70 -14.02 6.12 -2.91
CA THR A 70 -14.77 5.94 -1.66
C THR A 70 -14.27 6.86 -0.56
N ALA A 71 -12.95 6.99 -0.40
CA ALA A 71 -12.34 7.87 0.59
C ALA A 71 -12.77 9.33 0.41
N GLU A 72 -12.72 9.82 -0.83
CA GLU A 72 -13.15 11.18 -1.19
C GLU A 72 -14.64 11.39 -0.93
N LYS A 73 -15.49 10.49 -1.44
CA LYS A 73 -16.95 10.57 -1.31
C LYS A 73 -17.40 10.68 0.16
N HIS A 74 -16.69 10.01 1.05
CA HIS A 74 -17.04 9.95 2.47
C HIS A 74 -16.20 10.87 3.37
N GLY A 75 -15.28 11.65 2.80
CA GLY A 75 -14.34 12.47 3.59
C GLY A 75 -13.51 11.64 4.57
N ALA A 76 -13.17 10.40 4.21
CA ALA A 76 -12.54 9.45 5.11
C ALA A 76 -11.04 9.73 5.35
N LEU A 77 -10.43 10.58 4.53
CA LEU A 77 -9.02 10.97 4.59
C LEU A 77 -8.87 12.48 4.53
N GLN A 78 -7.79 12.99 5.10
CA GLN A 78 -7.39 14.39 4.91
C GLN A 78 -7.09 14.67 3.43
N PRO A 79 -7.43 15.86 2.91
CA PRO A 79 -7.25 16.21 1.50
C PRO A 79 -5.81 16.01 1.00
N GLU A 80 -4.81 16.35 1.82
CA GLU A 80 -3.39 16.24 1.48
C GLU A 80 -2.98 14.78 1.32
N LEU A 81 -3.42 13.90 2.23
CA LEU A 81 -3.14 12.47 2.16
C LEU A 81 -3.83 11.83 0.94
N LEU A 82 -5.07 12.24 0.65
CA LEU A 82 -5.80 11.79 -0.54
C LEU A 82 -5.07 12.19 -1.83
N ALA A 83 -4.57 13.43 -1.90
CA ALA A 83 -3.79 13.91 -3.04
C ALA A 83 -2.48 13.11 -3.21
N ASP A 84 -1.74 12.88 -2.13
CA ASP A 84 -0.52 12.07 -2.16
C ASP A 84 -0.78 10.64 -2.66
N LEU A 85 -1.89 10.01 -2.21
CA LEU A 85 -2.29 8.67 -2.63
C LEU A 85 -2.72 8.61 -4.11
N ARG A 86 -3.32 9.68 -4.65
CA ARG A 86 -3.61 9.78 -6.09
C ARG A 86 -2.34 9.81 -6.92
N LEU A 87 -1.36 10.60 -6.49
CA LEU A 87 -0.05 10.61 -7.16
C LEU A 87 0.63 9.23 -7.06
N LEU A 88 0.47 8.51 -5.95
CA LEU A 88 0.96 7.14 -5.83
C LEU A 88 0.23 6.18 -6.79
N LYS A 89 -1.09 6.31 -6.93
CA LYS A 89 -1.87 5.51 -7.88
C LYS A 89 -1.33 5.67 -9.30
N ASP A 90 -0.99 6.88 -9.71
CA ASP A 90 -0.44 7.12 -11.05
C ASP A 90 0.91 6.45 -11.25
N GLU A 91 1.78 6.44 -10.23
CA GLU A 91 3.04 5.70 -10.24
C GLU A 91 2.84 4.18 -10.24
N ARG A 92 1.86 3.68 -9.48
CA ARG A 92 1.45 2.27 -9.50
C ARG A 92 0.98 1.85 -10.89
N ASP A 93 0.17 2.69 -11.53
CA ASP A 93 -0.32 2.43 -12.89
C ASP A 93 0.81 2.48 -13.91
N TRP A 94 1.79 3.35 -13.71
CA TRP A 94 3.02 3.31 -14.49
C TRP A 94 3.73 1.97 -14.30
N LEU A 95 4.01 1.57 -13.05
CA LEU A 95 4.75 0.35 -12.75
C LEU A 95 4.11 -0.89 -13.38
N VAL A 96 2.80 -1.04 -13.24
CA VAL A 96 2.07 -2.26 -13.61
C VAL A 96 1.62 -2.28 -15.07
N HIS A 97 1.33 -1.12 -15.67
CA HIS A 97 0.75 -1.07 -17.02
C HIS A 97 1.64 -0.42 -18.06
N ARG A 98 2.59 0.43 -17.65
CA ARG A 98 3.31 1.31 -18.59
C ARG A 98 4.83 1.17 -18.60
N SER A 99 5.43 0.72 -17.51
CA SER A 99 6.89 0.69 -17.31
C SER A 99 7.64 0.00 -18.44
N MET A 100 7.18 -1.17 -18.88
CA MET A 100 7.81 -1.90 -19.98
C MET A 100 7.71 -1.16 -21.31
N HIS A 101 6.55 -0.60 -21.65
CA HIS A 101 6.35 0.03 -22.96
C HIS A 101 6.89 1.47 -23.03
N GLN A 102 7.01 2.17 -21.89
CA GLN A 102 7.52 3.55 -21.83
C GLN A 102 9.03 3.57 -21.61
N ASP A 103 9.56 2.67 -20.78
CA ASP A 103 10.93 2.74 -20.31
C ASP A 103 11.77 1.49 -20.65
N GLY A 104 11.19 0.48 -21.30
CA GLY A 104 11.89 -0.75 -21.67
C GLY A 104 13.14 -0.50 -22.51
N ASP A 105 13.05 0.40 -23.50
CA ASP A 105 14.20 0.78 -24.33
C ASP A 105 15.23 1.62 -23.55
N SER A 106 14.76 2.42 -22.58
CA SER A 106 15.62 3.25 -21.72
C SER A 106 16.59 2.39 -20.90
N LEU A 107 16.23 1.14 -20.61
CA LEU A 107 17.07 0.18 -19.89
C LEU A 107 18.36 -0.21 -20.63
N TYR A 108 18.49 0.10 -21.92
CA TYR A 108 19.74 -0.14 -22.66
C TYR A 108 20.75 0.98 -22.52
N THR A 109 20.39 2.10 -21.88
CA THR A 109 21.28 3.24 -21.63
C THR A 109 21.62 3.35 -20.15
N ASP A 110 22.82 3.81 -19.83
CA ASP A 110 23.23 4.02 -18.43
C ASP A 110 22.31 5.02 -17.71
N GLU A 111 22.01 6.14 -18.36
CA GLU A 111 21.11 7.17 -17.82
C GLU A 111 19.69 6.66 -17.63
N GLY A 112 19.11 6.00 -18.65
CA GLY A 112 17.76 5.46 -18.57
C GLY A 112 17.61 4.38 -17.51
N ARG A 113 18.58 3.47 -17.36
CA ARG A 113 18.59 2.51 -16.25
C ARG A 113 18.60 3.20 -14.91
N ASN A 114 19.56 4.09 -14.68
CA ASN A 114 19.67 4.81 -13.42
C ASN A 114 18.37 5.56 -13.10
N GLY A 115 17.70 6.12 -14.10
CA GLY A 115 16.37 6.72 -13.98
C GLY A 115 15.31 5.72 -13.51
N VAL A 116 15.20 4.55 -14.14
CA VAL A 116 14.23 3.51 -13.74
C VAL A 116 14.51 3.00 -12.32
N PHE A 117 15.75 2.69 -11.97
CA PHE A 117 16.11 2.25 -10.62
C PHE A 117 15.80 3.32 -9.57
N SER A 118 16.12 4.58 -9.85
CA SER A 118 15.82 5.69 -8.95
C SER A 118 14.31 5.89 -8.79
N ARG A 119 13.53 5.72 -9.86
CA ARG A 119 12.07 5.81 -9.81
C ARG A 119 11.45 4.68 -8.98
N LEU A 120 11.95 3.44 -9.10
CA LEU A 120 11.52 2.32 -8.27
C LEU A 120 11.82 2.58 -6.78
N GLU A 121 13.02 3.06 -6.46
CA GLU A 121 13.37 3.41 -5.07
C GLU A 121 12.46 4.52 -4.53
N ALA A 122 12.28 5.60 -5.30
CA ALA A 122 11.40 6.69 -4.91
C ALA A 122 9.94 6.24 -4.71
N LEU A 123 9.44 5.35 -5.58
CA LEU A 123 8.12 4.75 -5.44
C LEU A 123 8.01 3.96 -4.13
N MET A 124 8.98 3.08 -3.85
CA MET A 124 9.01 2.29 -2.62
C MET A 124 9.01 3.19 -1.37
N GLN A 125 9.88 4.20 -1.31
CA GLN A 125 9.96 5.13 -0.18
C GLN A 125 8.65 5.90 0.00
N LYS A 126 8.06 6.39 -1.09
CA LYS A 126 6.75 7.05 -1.07
C LYS A 126 5.65 6.13 -0.57
N THR A 127 5.62 4.87 -1.01
CA THR A 127 4.64 3.88 -0.53
C THR A 127 4.78 3.63 0.96
N LEU A 128 6.00 3.44 1.47
CA LEU A 128 6.24 3.21 2.90
C LEU A 128 5.82 4.42 3.74
N HIS A 129 6.13 5.63 3.28
CA HIS A 129 5.72 6.88 3.92
C HIS A 129 4.20 7.06 3.94
N LEU A 130 3.52 6.77 2.83
CA LEU A 130 2.06 6.87 2.80
C LEU A 130 1.40 5.78 3.66
N LYS A 131 2.01 4.60 3.76
CA LYS A 131 1.52 3.54 4.63
C LYS A 131 1.54 3.95 6.10
N SER A 132 2.61 4.60 6.56
CA SER A 132 2.66 5.10 7.94
C SER A 132 1.63 6.19 8.19
N LYS A 133 1.37 7.09 7.22
CA LYS A 133 0.30 8.09 7.34
C LYS A 133 -1.10 7.46 7.42
N VAL A 134 -1.41 6.48 6.57
CA VAL A 134 -2.71 5.79 6.60
C VAL A 134 -2.87 4.98 7.90
N LEU A 135 -1.79 4.36 8.39
CA LEU A 135 -1.80 3.69 9.69
C LEU A 135 -2.08 4.68 10.83
N ALA A 136 -1.43 5.84 10.82
CA ALA A 136 -1.67 6.87 11.84
C ALA A 136 -3.14 7.35 11.84
N GLU A 137 -3.78 7.46 10.67
CA GLU A 137 -5.23 7.75 10.57
C GLU A 137 -6.09 6.63 11.19
N ALA A 138 -5.71 5.37 10.99
CA ALA A 138 -6.39 4.22 11.61
C ALA A 138 -6.25 4.23 13.14
N GLU A 139 -5.03 4.47 13.64
CA GLU A 139 -4.74 4.57 15.07
C GLU A 139 -5.48 5.73 15.71
N ALA A 140 -5.49 6.91 15.07
CA ALA A 140 -6.22 8.08 15.53
C ALA A 140 -7.74 7.81 15.59
N PHE A 141 -8.30 7.13 14.58
CA PHE A 141 -9.70 6.74 14.58
C PHE A 141 -10.03 5.79 15.74
N CYS A 142 -9.22 4.76 15.96
CA CYS A 142 -9.38 3.82 17.08
C CYS A 142 -9.27 4.53 18.44
N ALA A 143 -8.25 5.37 18.62
CA ALA A 143 -8.04 6.14 19.84
C ALA A 143 -9.20 7.11 20.11
N GLY A 144 -9.74 7.76 19.07
CA GLY A 144 -10.93 8.60 19.17
C GLY A 144 -12.18 7.87 19.67
N HIS A 145 -12.22 6.54 19.53
CA HIS A 145 -13.28 5.67 20.06
C HIS A 145 -12.85 4.90 21.33
N GLY A 146 -11.75 5.29 21.96
CA GLY A 146 -11.27 4.66 23.21
C GLY A 146 -10.65 3.27 23.03
N ILE A 147 -10.32 2.86 21.80
CA ILE A 147 -9.64 1.59 21.53
C ILE A 147 -8.13 1.79 21.66
N LEU A 148 -7.50 1.00 22.52
CA LEU A 148 -6.05 0.95 22.67
C LEU A 148 -5.42 0.10 21.55
N SER A 149 -4.30 0.55 20.98
CA SER A 149 -3.54 -0.23 19.99
C SER A 149 -2.81 -1.43 20.59
N LYS A 150 -2.53 -1.40 21.90
CA LYS A 150 -1.64 -2.37 22.55
C LYS A 150 -2.13 -3.82 22.47
N PRO A 151 -3.41 -4.13 22.69
CA PRO A 151 -3.93 -5.48 22.49
C PRO A 151 -3.76 -5.98 21.04
N ALA A 152 -4.00 -5.10 20.05
CA ALA A 152 -3.82 -5.45 18.64
C ALA A 152 -2.35 -5.74 18.30
N GLU A 153 -1.40 -4.96 18.84
CA GLU A 153 0.03 -5.23 18.70
C GLU A 153 0.45 -6.58 19.29
N ASN A 154 -0.06 -6.92 20.48
CA ASN A 154 0.26 -8.19 21.14
C ASN A 154 -0.28 -9.37 20.33
N LEU A 155 -1.54 -9.30 19.88
CA LEU A 155 -2.14 -10.30 19.02
C LEU A 155 -1.35 -10.46 17.71
N ALA A 156 -0.93 -9.36 17.08
CA ALA A 156 -0.12 -9.41 15.88
C ALA A 156 1.24 -10.09 16.13
N ARG A 157 1.90 -9.82 17.26
CA ARG A 157 3.17 -10.47 17.64
C ARG A 157 2.99 -11.98 17.85
N GLU A 158 1.93 -12.39 18.54
CA GLU A 158 1.61 -13.80 18.77
C GLU A 158 1.34 -14.53 17.45
N GLN A 159 0.55 -13.93 16.55
CA GLN A 159 0.28 -14.50 15.23
C GLN A 159 1.55 -14.63 14.39
N ILE A 160 2.43 -13.62 14.42
CA ILE A 160 3.72 -13.67 13.71
C ILE A 160 4.61 -14.76 14.29
N ALA A 161 4.70 -14.88 15.61
CA ALA A 161 5.49 -15.93 16.28
C ALA A 161 5.00 -17.33 15.87
N ARG A 162 3.68 -17.53 15.85
CA ARG A 162 3.06 -18.78 15.37
C ARG A 162 3.40 -19.07 13.91
N LEU A 163 3.36 -18.07 13.01
CA LEU A 163 3.72 -18.25 11.60
C LEU A 163 5.21 -18.56 11.39
N LYS A 164 6.07 -18.14 12.31
CA LYS A 164 7.51 -18.48 12.32
C LYS A 164 7.80 -19.85 12.91
N GLY A 165 6.83 -20.48 13.58
CA GLY A 165 7.02 -21.72 14.33
C GLY A 165 7.71 -21.54 15.68
N ASP A 166 7.69 -20.32 16.24
CA ASP A 166 8.26 -20.01 17.56
C ASP A 166 7.33 -20.44 18.72
N VAL A 167 6.09 -20.87 18.40
CA VAL A 167 5.03 -21.32 19.33
C VAL A 167 4.23 -22.48 18.71
#